data_AF-A0A7Y9ESC4-F1
#
_entry.id   AF-A0A7Y9ESC4-F1
#
_cell.length_a   1.000
_cell.length_b   1.000
_cell.length_c   1.000
_cell.angle_alpha   90.00
_cell.angle_beta   90.00
_cell.angle_gamma   90.00
#
_symmetry.space_group_name_H-M   'P 1'
#
loop_
_entity.id
_entity.type
_entity.pdbx_description
1 polymer ?
#
loop_
_entity_poly.entity_id
_entity_poly.type
_entity_poly.pdbx_seq_one_letter_code
_entity_poly.pdbx_strand_id
1 'polypeptide(L)'
;MTIERFRIDGAAIGTIDDLYDQLNALLMADEDWRMGANLDALDDVLYRFDHDLARAPHAEFVWDGHAHSERALGLETTRRWLEAKLDRPGMFNESGIRRQLEQLLDGEGKTYFEIVCQVFGDHPGVRLDLR
;
A
#
# COMPACT_ATOMS: atom_id res chain seq x y z
N MET A 1 11.48 24.82 1.91
CA MET A 1 10.50 23.78 2.28
C MET A 1 11.31 22.56 2.70
N THR A 2 10.85 21.87 3.74
CA THR A 2 11.55 20.72 4.33
C THR A 2 10.83 19.47 3.85
N ILE A 3 11.59 18.47 3.41
CA ILE A 3 11.06 17.16 3.01
C ILE A 3 10.62 16.43 4.29
N GLU A 4 9.38 15.95 4.32
CA GLU A 4 8.85 15.14 5.40
C GLU A 4 9.44 13.73 5.33
N ARG A 5 9.77 13.13 6.48
CA ARG A 5 10.38 11.80 6.52
C ARG A 5 9.59 10.86 7.41
N PHE A 6 9.19 9.73 6.84
CA PHE A 6 8.44 8.69 7.50
C PHE A 6 9.25 7.40 7.52
N ARG A 7 9.12 6.64 8.61
CA ARG A 7 9.71 5.31 8.74
C ARG A 7 8.61 4.30 8.97
N ILE A 8 8.46 3.39 8.02
CA ILE A 8 7.60 2.22 8.09
C ILE A 8 8.46 1.12 8.73
N ASP A 9 8.02 0.57 9.87
CA ASP A 9 8.66 -0.58 10.51
C ASP A 9 8.07 -1.86 9.93
N GLY A 10 8.74 -2.38 8.91
CA GLY A 10 8.33 -3.56 8.18
C GLY A 10 8.38 -4.84 9.00
N ALA A 11 9.16 -4.90 10.07
CA ALA A 11 9.20 -6.05 10.96
C ALA A 11 7.92 -6.20 11.80
N ALA A 12 7.15 -5.11 11.94
CA ALA A 12 5.86 -5.11 12.63
C ALA A 12 4.66 -5.45 11.71
N ILE A 13 4.86 -5.54 10.39
CA ILE A 13 3.77 -5.74 9.43
C ILE A 13 3.66 -7.23 9.06
N GLY A 14 2.74 -7.92 9.73
CA GLY A 14 2.41 -9.32 9.47
C GLY A 14 1.14 -9.53 8.63
N THR A 15 0.30 -8.50 8.52
CA THR A 15 -1.01 -8.55 7.84
C THR A 15 -1.31 -7.22 7.14
N ILE A 16 -2.34 -7.23 6.28
CA ILE A 16 -2.84 -5.99 5.64
C ILE A 16 -3.31 -4.99 6.71
N ASP A 17 -3.96 -5.45 7.78
CA ASP A 17 -4.42 -4.58 8.86
C ASP A 17 -3.24 -3.91 9.60
N ASP A 18 -2.17 -4.66 9.89
CA ASP A 18 -0.95 -4.11 10.52
C ASP A 18 -0.33 -2.99 9.66
N LEU A 19 -0.32 -3.17 8.33
CA LEU A 19 0.15 -2.14 7.40
C LEU A 19 -0.67 -0.86 7.56
N TYR A 20 -2.01 -0.95 7.50
CA TYR A 20 -2.86 0.24 7.57
C TYR A 20 -2.86 0.89 8.94
N ASP A 21 -2.71 0.13 10.02
CA ASP A 21 -2.55 0.68 11.36
C ASP A 21 -1.25 1.47 11.48
N GLN A 22 -0.15 0.94 10.93
CA GLN A 22 1.12 1.65 10.91
C GLN A 22 1.06 2.91 10.03
N LEU A 23 0.46 2.82 8.85
CA LEU A 23 0.29 3.99 7.96
C LEU A 23 -0.62 5.05 8.60
N ASN A 24 -1.70 4.67 9.28
CA ASN A 24 -2.52 5.61 10.04
C ASN A 24 -1.71 6.29 11.16
N ALA A 25 -0.89 5.55 11.90
CA ALA A 25 -0.05 6.11 12.95
C ALA A 25 0.99 7.12 12.42
N LEU A 26 1.47 6.93 11.19
CA LEU A 26 2.44 7.81 10.54
C LEU A 26 1.81 9.02 9.85
N LEU A 27 0.69 8.83 9.17
CA LEU A 27 0.15 9.81 8.22
C LEU A 27 -1.08 10.56 8.75
N MET A 28 -1.76 9.97 9.73
CA MET A 28 -3.07 10.42 10.24
C MET A 28 -3.03 10.78 11.73
N ALA A 29 -1.84 10.90 12.32
CA ALA A 29 -1.68 11.15 13.76
C ALA A 29 -2.33 12.46 14.24
N ASP A 30 -2.35 13.48 13.38
CA ASP A 30 -2.92 14.81 13.66
C ASP A 30 -4.32 15.00 13.05
N GLU A 31 -4.92 13.93 12.53
CA GLU A 31 -6.22 13.96 11.86
C GLU A 31 -7.32 13.37 12.77
N ASP A 32 -8.51 13.95 12.73
CA ASP A 32 -9.68 13.47 13.50
C ASP A 32 -10.36 12.24 12.87
N TRP A 33 -9.75 11.66 11.83
CA TRP A 33 -10.27 10.53 11.06
C TRP A 33 -9.16 9.54 10.72
N ARG A 34 -9.55 8.29 10.40
CA ARG A 34 -8.63 7.23 10.00
C ARG A 34 -8.78 6.93 8.52
N MET A 35 -7.65 6.75 7.84
CA MET A 35 -7.58 6.17 6.51
C MET A 35 -8.14 4.74 6.55
N GLY A 36 -9.05 4.43 5.63
CA GLY A 36 -9.61 3.08 5.51
C GLY A 36 -8.55 2.06 5.10
N ALA A 37 -8.74 0.79 5.48
CA ALA A 37 -7.82 -0.30 5.16
C ALA A 37 -8.00 -0.80 3.71
N ASN A 38 -7.76 0.08 2.74
CA ASN A 38 -7.86 -0.24 1.31
C ASN A 38 -6.93 0.65 0.45
N LEU A 39 -6.66 0.22 -0.78
CA LEU A 39 -5.66 0.84 -1.65
C LEU A 39 -6.10 2.24 -2.13
N ASP A 40 -7.40 2.45 -2.36
CA ASP A 40 -7.93 3.75 -2.79
C ASP A 40 -7.72 4.81 -1.69
N ALA A 41 -7.94 4.45 -0.43
CA ALA A 41 -7.70 5.35 0.69
C ALA A 41 -6.20 5.68 0.87
N LEU A 42 -5.30 4.75 0.55
CA LEU A 42 -3.86 5.01 0.53
C LEU A 42 -3.48 5.99 -0.58
N ASP A 43 -3.98 5.74 -1.80
CA ASP A 43 -3.79 6.59 -2.98
C ASP A 43 -4.26 8.03 -2.69
N ASP A 44 -5.48 8.18 -2.16
CA ASP A 44 -6.06 9.48 -1.77
C ASP A 44 -5.18 10.24 -0.75
N VAL A 45 -4.63 9.55 0.25
CA VAL A 45 -3.77 10.18 1.27
C VAL A 45 -2.42 10.61 0.67
N LEU A 46 -1.83 9.80 -0.21
CA LEU A 46 -0.52 10.11 -0.79
C LEU A 46 -0.57 11.26 -1.81
N TYR A 47 -1.72 11.49 -2.47
CA TYR A 47 -1.95 12.65 -3.34
C TYR A 47 -1.65 14.00 -2.67
N ARG A 48 -1.72 14.10 -1.34
CA ARG A 48 -1.39 15.34 -0.61
C ARG A 48 0.05 15.81 -0.86
N PHE A 49 0.94 14.89 -1.23
CA PHE A 49 2.34 15.18 -1.50
C PHE A 49 2.59 15.59 -2.96
N ASP A 50 1.64 15.44 -3.88
CA ASP A 50 1.85 15.70 -5.33
C ASP A 50 1.72 17.18 -5.73
N HIS A 51 1.87 18.09 -4.78
CA HIS A 51 1.88 19.53 -5.06
C HIS A 51 3.25 19.98 -5.60
N ASP A 52 3.32 21.10 -6.32
CA ASP A 52 4.58 21.71 -6.83
C ASP A 52 5.64 20.70 -7.30
N LEU A 53 5.37 20.01 -8.42
CA LEU A 53 6.23 18.94 -8.95
C LEU A 53 7.66 19.41 -9.27
N ALA A 54 7.89 20.70 -9.47
CA ALA A 54 9.22 21.24 -9.69
C ALA A 54 10.14 21.14 -8.45
N ARG A 55 9.57 20.85 -7.28
CA ARG A 55 10.28 20.74 -5.99
C ARG A 55 10.16 19.38 -5.32
N ALA A 56 9.59 18.39 -6.00
CA ALA A 56 9.50 17.04 -5.50
C ALA A 56 10.88 16.38 -5.26
N PRO A 57 11.00 15.40 -4.35
CA PRO A 57 9.92 14.86 -3.52
C PRO A 57 9.60 15.75 -2.30
N HIS A 58 8.36 15.70 -1.84
CA HIS A 58 7.88 16.38 -0.64
C HIS A 58 7.86 15.45 0.57
N ALA A 59 7.73 14.14 0.34
CA ALA A 59 7.82 13.11 1.38
C ALA A 59 8.79 11.98 0.99
N GLU A 60 9.55 11.51 1.97
CA GLU A 60 10.43 10.34 1.89
C GLU A 60 9.95 9.28 2.89
N PHE A 61 9.72 8.07 2.38
CA PHE A 61 9.38 6.90 3.17
C PHE A 61 10.55 5.93 3.14
N VAL A 62 11.00 5.51 4.32
CA VAL A 62 11.91 4.38 4.47
C VAL A 62 11.11 3.22 5.02
N TRP A 63 10.99 2.15 4.24
CA TRP A 63 10.41 0.88 4.69
C TRP A 63 11.53 -0.01 5.19
N ASP A 64 11.79 0.08 6.49
CA ASP A 64 12.89 -0.62 7.15
C ASP A 64 12.45 -2.03 7.56
N GLY A 65 13.21 -3.05 7.20
CA GLY A 65 12.81 -4.45 7.41
C GLY A 65 11.74 -4.91 6.43
N HIS A 66 11.69 -4.33 5.22
CA HIS A 66 10.63 -4.59 4.23
C HIS A 66 10.51 -6.07 3.87
N ALA A 67 11.61 -6.84 3.89
CA ALA A 67 11.61 -8.26 3.56
C ALA A 67 10.66 -9.09 4.45
N HIS A 68 10.41 -8.65 5.70
CA HIS A 68 9.37 -9.27 6.53
C HIS A 68 7.97 -8.99 5.96
N SER A 69 7.65 -7.71 5.71
CA SER A 69 6.37 -7.29 5.12
C SER A 69 6.14 -7.89 3.73
N GLU A 70 7.16 -7.97 2.89
CA GLU A 70 7.09 -8.55 1.55
C GLU A 70 6.66 -10.01 1.62
N ARG A 71 7.25 -10.81 2.51
CA ARG A 71 6.83 -12.21 2.72
C ARG A 71 5.42 -12.29 3.32
N ALA A 72 5.13 -11.44 4.31
CA ALA A 72 3.85 -11.44 5.01
C ALA A 72 2.67 -11.02 4.09
N LEU A 73 2.90 -10.04 3.22
CA LEU A 73 1.93 -9.48 2.27
C LEU A 73 2.11 -10.07 0.86
N GLY A 74 2.80 -11.21 0.76
CA GLY A 74 3.11 -11.90 -0.49
C GLY A 74 1.93 -12.70 -1.06
N LEU A 75 2.24 -13.75 -1.82
CA LEU A 75 1.29 -14.57 -2.57
C LEU A 75 0.04 -14.99 -1.76
N GLU A 76 0.24 -15.63 -0.62
CA GLU A 76 -0.85 -16.21 0.18
C GLU A 76 -1.83 -15.16 0.72
N THR A 77 -1.31 -14.04 1.21
CA THR A 77 -2.12 -12.92 1.70
C THR A 77 -2.87 -12.24 0.56
N THR A 78 -2.20 -12.07 -0.58
CA THR A 78 -2.82 -11.48 -1.78
C THR A 78 -3.95 -12.36 -2.31
N ARG A 79 -3.72 -13.67 -2.37
CA ARG A 79 -4.72 -14.65 -2.75
C ARG A 79 -5.95 -14.57 -1.85
N ARG A 80 -5.76 -14.65 -0.53
CA ARG A 80 -6.86 -14.54 0.45
C ARG A 80 -7.63 -13.24 0.31
N TRP A 81 -6.93 -12.12 0.07
CA TRP A 81 -7.56 -10.83 -0.16
C TRP A 81 -8.42 -10.80 -1.43
N LEU A 82 -7.96 -11.40 -2.53
CA LEU A 82 -8.73 -11.51 -3.77
C LEU A 82 -9.93 -12.45 -3.63
N GLU A 83 -9.75 -13.62 -3.01
CA GLU A 83 -10.82 -14.58 -2.75
C GLU A 83 -11.93 -13.95 -1.87
N ALA A 84 -11.55 -13.23 -0.80
CA ALA A 84 -12.51 -12.55 0.07
C ALA A 84 -13.35 -11.47 -0.66
N LYS A 85 -12.83 -10.88 -1.74
CA LYS A 85 -13.60 -9.97 -2.60
C LYS A 85 -14.62 -10.73 -3.45
N LEU A 86 -14.27 -11.93 -3.93
CA LEU A 86 -15.19 -12.79 -4.69
C LEU A 86 -16.33 -13.34 -3.84
N ASP A 87 -16.13 -13.49 -2.53
CA ASP A 87 -17.17 -13.89 -1.58
C ASP A 87 -18.24 -12.80 -1.31
N ARG A 88 -18.10 -11.62 -1.93
CA ARG A 88 -19.04 -10.49 -1.84
C ARG A 88 -19.62 -10.15 -3.22
N PRO A 89 -20.53 -11.00 -3.75
CA PRO A 89 -21.03 -10.85 -5.12
C PRO A 89 -21.75 -9.50 -5.32
N GLY A 90 -21.53 -8.89 -6.49
CA GLY A 90 -22.12 -7.60 -6.86
C GLY A 90 -21.47 -6.35 -6.24
N MET A 91 -20.51 -6.49 -5.32
CA MET A 91 -19.79 -5.36 -4.72
C MET A 91 -18.55 -4.94 -5.53
N PHE A 92 -17.95 -5.88 -6.26
CA PHE A 92 -16.71 -5.66 -7.01
C PHE A 92 -16.80 -6.16 -8.45
N ASN A 93 -15.87 -5.72 -9.29
CA ASN A 93 -15.69 -6.27 -10.64
C ASN A 93 -15.13 -7.69 -10.55
N GLU A 94 -16.03 -8.67 -10.42
CA GLU A 94 -15.65 -10.08 -10.23
C GLU A 94 -14.75 -10.61 -11.36
N SER A 95 -15.03 -10.25 -12.61
CA SER A 95 -14.21 -10.68 -13.76
C SER A 95 -12.80 -10.11 -13.68
N GLY A 96 -12.65 -8.87 -13.23
CA GLY A 96 -11.35 -8.25 -12.99
C GLY A 96 -10.59 -8.94 -11.86
N ILE A 97 -11.26 -9.27 -10.76
CA ILE A 97 -10.65 -9.95 -9.60
C ILE A 97 -10.23 -11.37 -9.96
N ARG A 98 -11.07 -12.14 -10.69
CA ARG A 98 -10.71 -13.50 -11.13
C ARG A 98 -9.46 -13.48 -12.01
N ARG A 99 -9.38 -12.54 -12.96
CA ARG A 99 -8.18 -12.38 -13.79
C ARG A 99 -6.94 -12.02 -12.96
N GLN A 100 -7.09 -11.13 -11.97
CA GLN A 100 -5.98 -10.77 -11.09
C GLN A 100 -5.51 -11.97 -10.26
N LEU A 101 -6.44 -12.80 -9.80
CA LEU A 101 -6.12 -14.03 -9.07
C LEU A 101 -5.42 -15.06 -9.96
N GLU A 102 -5.87 -15.25 -11.20
CA GLU A 102 -5.21 -16.11 -12.19
C GLU A 102 -3.77 -15.65 -12.44
N GLN A 103 -3.57 -14.36 -12.76
CA GLN A 103 -2.24 -13.79 -12.97
C GLN A 103 -1.33 -13.96 -11.75
N LEU A 104 -1.86 -13.74 -10.54
CA LEU A 104 -1.11 -13.93 -9.31
C LEU A 104 -0.64 -15.39 -9.14
N LEU A 105 -1.52 -16.36 -9.42
CA LEU A 105 -1.20 -17.79 -9.29
C LEU A 105 -0.23 -18.28 -10.36
N ASP A 106 -0.26 -17.68 -11.54
CA ASP A 106 0.66 -17.96 -12.64
C ASP A 106 2.03 -17.25 -12.46
N GLY A 107 2.18 -16.41 -11.42
CA GLY A 107 3.40 -15.66 -11.14
C GLY A 107 3.60 -14.43 -12.04
N GLU A 108 2.57 -14.03 -12.78
CA GLU A 108 2.57 -12.85 -13.66
C GLU A 108 1.94 -11.62 -13.00
N GLY A 109 1.17 -11.83 -11.93
CA GLY A 109 0.49 -10.80 -11.16
C GLY A 109 1.30 -10.30 -9.97
N LYS A 110 0.94 -9.11 -9.48
CA LYS A 110 1.56 -8.49 -8.31
C LYS A 110 0.95 -9.01 -7.01
N THR A 111 1.81 -9.23 -6.03
CA THR A 111 1.45 -9.39 -4.62
C THR A 111 0.92 -8.07 -4.04
N TYR A 112 0.27 -8.14 -2.88
CA TYR A 112 -0.25 -6.98 -2.19
C TYR A 112 0.88 -6.00 -1.81
N PHE A 113 2.03 -6.52 -1.37
CA PHE A 113 3.23 -5.71 -1.12
C PHE A 113 3.66 -4.92 -2.36
N GLU A 114 3.74 -5.58 -3.53
CA GLU A 114 4.14 -4.93 -4.78
C GLU A 114 3.09 -3.93 -5.28
N ILE A 115 1.79 -4.19 -5.04
CA ILE A 115 0.72 -3.25 -5.34
C ILE A 115 0.86 -2.00 -4.47
N VAL A 116 1.10 -2.15 -3.16
CA VAL A 116 1.33 -1.02 -2.26
C VAL A 116 2.56 -0.22 -2.71
N CYS A 117 3.68 -0.88 -3.01
CA CYS A 117 4.88 -0.20 -3.52
C CYS A 117 4.61 0.55 -4.83
N GLN A 118 3.75 -0.02 -5.71
CA GLN A 118 3.31 0.68 -6.92
C GLN A 118 2.51 1.94 -6.56
N VAL A 119 1.55 1.86 -5.64
CA VAL A 119 0.78 3.04 -5.22
C VAL A 119 1.73 4.15 -4.75
N PHE A 120 2.70 3.85 -3.88
CA PHE A 120 3.74 4.83 -3.51
C PHE A 120 4.52 5.38 -4.71
N GLY A 121 4.85 4.55 -5.69
CA GLY A 121 5.61 4.94 -6.89
C GLY A 121 4.81 5.74 -7.92
N ASP A 122 3.49 5.66 -7.89
CA ASP A 122 2.59 6.39 -8.79
C ASP A 122 2.42 7.87 -8.34
N HIS A 123 2.90 8.23 -7.15
CA HIS A 123 2.90 9.60 -6.62
C HIS A 123 4.26 10.31 -6.79
N PRO A 124 4.42 11.26 -7.73
CA PRO A 124 5.69 11.95 -8.00
C PRO A 124 6.21 12.79 -6.82
N GLY A 125 5.34 13.21 -5.90
CA GLY A 125 5.72 13.91 -4.68
C GLY A 125 6.33 13.01 -3.59
N VAL A 126 6.32 11.70 -3.81
CA VAL A 126 6.72 10.69 -2.83
C VAL A 126 7.96 9.94 -3.30
N ARG A 127 8.86 9.63 -2.37
CA ARG A 127 9.98 8.72 -2.60
C ARG A 127 9.95 7.58 -1.60
N LEU A 128 9.87 6.34 -2.07
CA LEU A 128 9.95 5.13 -1.26
C LEU A 128 11.34 4.48 -1.37
N ASP A 129 11.95 4.16 -0.23
CA ASP A 129 13.22 3.45 -0.10
C ASP A 129 13.02 2.18 0.72
N LEU A 130 13.33 1.01 0.15
CA LEU A 130 13.19 -0.29 0.81
C LEU A 130 14.52 -0.69 1.46
N ARG A 131 14.50 -0.99 2.77
CA ARG A 131 15.69 -1.36 3.56
C ARG A 131 15.53 -2.66 4.31
#